data_AF-A0A109BIJ7-F1
#
_entry.id   AF-A0A109BIJ7-F1
#
_cell.length_a   1.000
_cell.length_b   1.000
_cell.length_c   1.000
_cell.angle_alpha   90.00
_cell.angle_beta   90.00
_cell.angle_gamma   90.00
#
_symmetry.space_group_name_H-M   'P 1'
#
loop_
_entity.id
_entity.type
_entity.pdbx_description
1 polymer ?
#
loop_
_entity_poly.entity_id
_entity_poly.type
_entity_poly.pdbx_seq_one_letter_code
_entity_poly.pdbx_strand_id
1 'polypeptide(L)' 'MLTDTYAWNGENVDFHRCKICGCLTHWYPRSRKRNRMGINARLLDPQSLAAAEIRYKDSAGTGLFR' A
#
# COMPACT_ATOMS: atom_id res chain seq x y z
N MET A 1 -5.42 14.65 -9.39
CA MET A 1 -6.04 13.34 -9.08
C MET A 1 -6.72 13.46 -7.72
N LEU A 2 -8.04 13.30 -7.64
CA LEU A 2 -8.77 13.42 -6.37
C LEU A 2 -8.93 12.01 -5.76
N THR A 3 -8.34 11.77 -4.59
CA THR A 3 -8.43 10.48 -3.89
C THR A 3 -9.44 10.55 -2.76
N ASP A 4 -10.11 9.43 -2.48
CA ASP A 4 -10.77 9.19 -1.18
C ASP A 4 -9.85 8.40 -0.27
N THR A 5 -9.94 8.66 1.03
CA THR A 5 -9.14 8.01 2.06
C THR A 5 -9.99 7.14 2.97
N TYR A 6 -9.49 5.95 3.28
CA TYR A 6 -10.05 5.06 4.28
C TYR A 6 -8.98 4.73 5.32
N ALA A 7 -9.34 4.70 6.60
CA ALA A 7 -8.47 4.26 7.69
C ALA A 7 -9.23 3.22 8.55
N TRP A 8 -8.49 2.27 9.10
CA TRP A 8 -9.06 1.18 9.90
C TRP A 8 -8.22 0.92 11.15
N ASN A 9 -8.88 0.43 12.20
CA ASN A 9 -8.34 0.15 13.53
C ASN A 9 -7.59 1.38 14.11
N GLY A 10 -6.34 1.27 14.57
CA GLY A 10 -5.60 2.39 15.19
C GLY A 10 -5.22 3.55 14.25
N GLU A 11 -5.88 3.68 13.09
CA GLU A 11 -5.79 4.80 12.14
C GLU A 11 -4.35 5.28 11.87
N ASN A 12 -3.43 4.33 11.72
CA ASN A 12 -2.01 4.65 11.58
C ASN A 12 -1.65 5.08 10.14
N VAL A 13 -2.47 4.68 9.17
CA VAL A 13 -2.27 4.91 7.73
C VAL A 13 -3.61 5.23 7.06
N ASP A 14 -3.54 6.07 6.03
CA ASP A 14 -4.65 6.32 5.10
C ASP A 14 -4.46 5.48 3.84
N PHE A 15 -5.48 4.72 3.45
CA PHE A 15 -5.55 4.02 2.17
C PHE A 15 -6.19 4.94 1.13
N HIS A 16 -5.42 5.34 0.13
CA HIS A 16 -5.87 6.25 -0.93
C HIS A 16 -6.40 5.47 -2.14
N ARG A 17 -7.68 5.67 -2.45
CA ARG A 17 -8.31 5.13 -3.66
C ARG A 17 -8.69 6.23 -4.65
N CYS A 18 -8.63 5.92 -5.94
CA CYS A 18 -9.11 6.81 -6.99
C CYS A 18 -10.64 6.96 -6.89
N LYS A 19 -11.13 8.21 -6.92
CA LYS A 19 -12.57 8.50 -6.90
C LYS A 19 -13.31 8.05 -8.16
N ILE A 20 -12.60 7.86 -9.27
CA ILE A 20 -13.19 7.56 -10.58
C ILE A 20 -13.32 6.05 -10.76
N CYS A 21 -12.22 5.30 -10.58
CA CYS A 21 -12.18 3.86 -10.84
C CYS A 21 -12.16 2.99 -9.57
N GLY A 22 -12.02 3.58 -8.38
CA GLY A 22 -11.98 2.85 -7.11
C GLY A 22 -10.65 2.12 -6.83
N CYS A 23 -9.69 2.11 -7.76
CA CYS A 23 -8.40 1.44 -7.55
C CYS A 23 -7.65 2.04 -6.34
N LEU A 24 -7.17 1.16 -5.45
CA LEU A 24 -6.22 1.52 -4.41
C LEU A 24 -4.86 1.84 -5.03
N THR A 25 -4.33 3.02 -4.72
CA THR A 25 -3.09 3.53 -5.31
C THR A 25 -1.91 3.38 -4.35
N HIS A 26 -2.09 3.80 -3.11
CA HIS A 26 -1.07 3.73 -2.08
C HIS A 26 -1.72 3.82 -0.69
N TRP A 27 -0.93 3.49 0.33
CA TRP A 27 -1.21 3.93 1.69
C TRP A 27 -0.16 4.94 2.14
N TYR A 28 -0.55 5.93 2.93
CA TYR A 28 0.34 6.95 3.47
C TYR A 28 0.25 6.99 5.00
N PRO A 29 1.39 7.14 5.72
CA PRO A 29 1.35 7.22 7.17
C PRO A 29 0.72 8.54 7.65
N ARG A 30 -0.15 8.48 8.65
CA ARG A 30 -0.68 9.70 9.30
C ARG A 30 0.33 10.38 10.21
N SER A 31 1.21 9.58 10.84
CA SER A 31 2.28 10.11 11.66
C SER A 31 3.40 10.68 10.80
N ARG A 32 3.68 11.98 10.95
CA ARG A 32 4.79 12.68 10.28
C ARG A 32 6.17 12.12 10.63
N LYS A 33 6.29 11.33 11.70
CA LYS A 33 7.54 10.66 12.11
C LYS A 33 7.83 9.40 11.30
N ARG A 34 6.86 8.87 10.56
CA ARG A 34 7.03 7.68 9.70
C ARG A 34 7.27 8.14 8.26
N ASN A 35 8.34 7.65 7.66
CA ASN A 35 8.76 7.99 6.28
C ASN A 35 8.55 6.84 5.28
N ARG A 36 7.94 5.73 5.72
CA ARG A 36 7.62 4.59 4.85
C ARG A 36 6.18 4.69 4.39
N MET A 37 5.98 4.46 3.10
CA MET A 37 4.69 4.31 2.45
C MET A 37 4.70 3.04 1.59
N GLY A 38 3.54 2.62 1.11
CA GLY A 38 3.46 1.50 0.18
C GLY A 38 2.56 1.86 -0.99
N ILE A 39 2.96 1.40 -2.17
CA ILE A 39 2.28 1.63 -3.43
C ILE A 39 1.68 0.32 -3.96
N ASN A 40 0.60 0.42 -4.72
CA ASN A 40 0.05 -0.73 -5.44
C ASN A 40 0.96 -1.05 -6.64
N ALA A 41 1.85 -2.01 -6.46
CA ALA A 41 2.82 -2.42 -7.47
C ALA A 41 2.18 -2.88 -8.80
N ARG A 42 0.90 -3.29 -8.80
CA ARG A 42 0.16 -3.62 -10.04
C ARG A 42 -0.12 -2.41 -10.94
N LEU A 43 0.08 -1.19 -10.43
CA LEU A 43 -0.03 0.05 -11.20
C LEU A 43 1.31 0.52 -11.77
N LEU A 44 2.41 -0.16 -11.45
CA LEU A 44 3.72 0.14 -12.02
C LEU A 44 3.86 -0.44 -13.43
N ASP A 45 4.87 0.06 -14.14
CA ASP A 45 5.30 -0.54 -15.38
C ASP A 45 5.61 -2.05 -15.18
N PRO A 46 5.11 -2.95 -16.04
CA PRO A 46 5.30 -4.39 -15.88
C PRO A 46 6.77 -4.82 -15.85
N GLN A 47 7.68 -4.14 -16.57
CA GLN A 47 9.10 -4.48 -16.55
C GLN A 47 9.73 -4.12 -15.21
N SER A 48 9.32 -2.99 -14.63
CA SER A 48 9.75 -2.60 -13.27
C SER A 48 9.29 -3.62 -12.22
N LEU A 49 8.08 -4.14 -12.35
CA LEU A 49 7.58 -5.19 -11.46
C LEU A 49 8.31 -6.53 -11.65
N ALA A 50 8.60 -6.90 -12.90
CA ALA A 50 9.31 -8.15 -13.21
C ALA A 50 10.75 -8.15 -12.68
N ALA A 51 11.39 -6.98 -12.61
CA ALA A 51 12.74 -6.82 -12.07
C ALA A 51 12.79 -6.72 -10.53
N ALA A 52 11.64 -6.58 -9.86
CA ALA A 52 11.59 -6.36 -8.43
C ALA A 52 11.77 -7.67 -7.63
N GLU A 53 12.56 -7.61 -6.56
CA GLU A 53 12.64 -8.71 -5.59
C GLU A 53 11.32 -8.80 -4.80
N ILE A 54 10.63 -9.93 -4.90
CA ILE A 54 9.40 -10.18 -4.15
C ILE A 54 9.73 -10.78 -2.80
N ARG A 55 9.45 -10.02 -1.73
CA ARG A 55 9.52 -10.50 -0.34
C ARG A 55 8.13 -10.65 0.23
N TYR A 56 7.75 -11.89 0.55
CA TYR A 56 6.48 -12.15 1.20
C TYR A 56 6.55 -11.72 2.67
N LYS A 57 5.50 -11.07 3.16
CA LYS A 57 5.41 -10.64 4.57
C LYS A 57 4.15 -11.21 5.19
N ASP A 58 4.33 -12.07 6.17
CA ASP A 58 3.24 -12.48 7.05
C ASP A 58 3.02 -11.44 8.15
N SER A 59 2.18 -10.45 7.86
CA SER A 59 1.82 -9.43 8.85
C SER A 59 0.77 -9.92 9.85
N ALA A 60 0.22 -11.12 9.66
CA ALA A 60 -0.74 -11.76 10.57
C ALA A 60 -0.05 -12.66 11.62
N GLY A 61 1.27 -12.86 11.52
CA GLY A 61 2.04 -13.66 12.48
C GLY A 61 1.74 -15.16 12.42
N THR A 62 1.16 -15.63 11.32
CA THR A 62 0.74 -17.03 11.15
C THR A 62 1.88 -17.99 10.79
N GLY A 63 3.06 -17.47 10.42
CA GLY A 63 4.20 -18.24 9.94
C GLY A 63 4.05 -18.78 8.51
N LEU A 64 2.98 -18.41 7.80
CA LEU A 64 2.64 -18.95 6.47
C LEU A 64 3.52 -18.38 5.36
N PHE A 65 4.15 -17.23 5.60
CA PHE A 65 5.06 -16.60 4.65
C PHE A 65 6.40 -16.33 5.36
N ARG A 66 7.45 -17.02 4.91
CA ARG A 66 8.83 -16.88 5.38
C ARG A 66 9.64 -16.06 4.39
#